data_AF-A0A3M1G2G3-F1
#
_entry.id   AF-A0A3M1G2G3-F1
#
_cell.length_a   1.000
_cell.length_b   1.000
_cell.length_c   1.000
_cell.angle_alpha   90.00
_cell.angle_beta   90.00
_cell.angle_gamma   90.00
#
_symmetry.space_group_name_H-M   'P 1'
#
loop_
_entity.id
_entity.type
_entity.pdbx_description
1 polymer ?
#
loop_
_entity_poly.entity_id
_entity_poly.type
_entity_poly.pdbx_seq_one_letter_code
_entity_poly.pdbx_strand_id
1 'polypeptide(L)'
;LLLIPEHRYIEVPLQELGRFLYSERMAMALVVLVLVVPPLSLVVNVYISPEPVVKLSKKAVARLKVASFRRQTLLGSLPGFVVFFFVVGLLHAANFQTNPMYDPVPVPVYASGSEIVLPIEGRLGKLTDKKLHKFVYYEGKKEIVFLVILRPDGTFGVALDQCEICQPAEWNKAAEGYAQRGDHIVCKYCMTPIPPSTVNNPGGCNPIPVPFQTKEDAVIIKVSDLVRVFDAAEKLQKKGTHL
;
A
#
# COMPACT_ATOMS: atom_id res chain seq x y z
N LEU A 1 -16.36 25.61 3.62
CA LEU A 1 -15.05 26.29 3.72
C LEU A 1 -14.47 26.28 2.30
N LEU A 2 -14.56 27.40 1.57
CA LEU A 2 -14.15 27.45 0.17
C LEU A 2 -12.60 27.38 0.10
N LEU A 3 -12.08 26.36 -0.59
CA LEU A 3 -10.68 26.25 -0.98
C LEU A 3 -10.40 27.30 -2.07
N ILE A 4 -10.29 28.56 -1.67
CA ILE A 4 -9.85 29.63 -2.58
C ILE A 4 -8.32 29.52 -2.71
N PRO A 5 -7.76 29.48 -3.93
CA PRO A 5 -6.32 29.51 -4.13
C PRO A 5 -5.70 30.74 -3.46
N GLU A 6 -4.47 30.62 -2.97
CA GLU A 6 -3.79 31.73 -2.28
C GLU A 6 -3.72 32.97 -3.18
N HIS A 7 -4.46 34.01 -2.79
CA HIS A 7 -4.44 35.30 -3.48
C HIS A 7 -3.60 36.28 -2.66
N ARG A 8 -2.55 36.84 -3.27
CA ARG A 8 -1.55 37.73 -2.64
C ARG A 8 -2.13 38.97 -1.94
N TYR A 9 -3.40 39.30 -2.19
CA TYR A 9 -4.04 40.55 -1.74
C TYR A 9 -5.28 40.35 -0.86
N ILE A 10 -5.67 39.11 -0.53
CA ILE A 10 -6.87 38.84 0.27
C ILE A 10 -6.45 38.05 1.51
N GLU A 11 -6.38 38.72 2.65
CA GLU A 11 -6.22 38.07 3.95
C GLU A 11 -7.59 37.59 4.43
N VAL A 12 -7.80 36.27 4.45
CA VAL A 12 -9.04 35.69 4.97
C VAL A 12 -8.87 35.48 6.48
N PRO A 13 -9.78 35.99 7.33
CA PRO A 13 -9.74 35.71 8.75
C PRO A 13 -9.75 34.20 8.99
N LEU A 14 -8.92 33.71 9.93
CA LEU A 14 -8.79 32.29 10.29
C LEU A 14 -8.19 31.38 9.19
N GLN A 15 -7.64 31.92 8.09
CA GLN A 15 -6.95 31.11 7.08
C GLN A 15 -5.80 30.29 7.68
N GLU A 16 -5.02 30.89 8.58
CA GLU A 16 -3.93 30.21 9.30
C GLU A 16 -4.44 29.08 10.19
N LEU A 17 -5.59 29.25 10.84
CA LEU A 17 -6.23 28.18 11.61
C LEU A 17 -6.70 27.05 10.70
N GLY A 18 -7.27 27.38 9.54
CA GLY A 18 -7.61 26.41 8.51
C GLY A 18 -6.38 25.61 8.07
N ARG A 19 -5.30 26.29 7.67
CA ARG A 19 -4.03 25.63 7.25
C ARG A 19 -3.47 24.73 8.34
N PHE A 20 -3.52 25.17 9.60
CA PHE A 20 -3.11 24.37 10.74
C PHE A 20 -3.95 23.10 10.85
N LEU A 21 -5.28 23.22 10.86
CA LEU A 21 -6.21 22.08 11.00
C LEU A 21 -6.12 21.06 9.85
N TYR A 22 -5.85 21.53 8.63
CA TYR A 22 -5.66 20.65 7.45
C TYR A 22 -4.20 20.24 7.21
N SER A 23 -3.27 20.63 8.08
CA SER A 23 -1.88 20.20 7.96
C SER A 23 -1.74 18.70 8.22
N GLU A 24 -0.80 18.05 7.51
CA GLU A 24 -0.46 16.64 7.74
C GLU A 24 -0.07 16.37 9.19
N ARG A 25 0.57 17.35 9.85
CA ARG A 25 0.96 17.28 11.26
C ARG A 25 -0.26 17.21 12.18
N MET A 26 -1.32 17.97 11.91
CA MET A 26 -2.56 17.90 12.68
C MET A 26 -3.32 16.61 12.42
N ALA A 27 -3.40 16.17 11.17
CA ALA A 27 -3.98 14.87 10.85
C ALA A 27 -3.26 13.74 11.62
N MET A 28 -1.93 13.73 11.61
CA MET A 28 -1.13 12.74 12.34
C MET A 28 -1.35 12.82 13.86
N ALA A 29 -1.37 14.02 14.44
CA ALA A 29 -1.61 14.20 15.87
C ALA A 29 -3.01 13.70 16.30
N LEU A 30 -4.04 13.98 15.51
CA LEU A 30 -5.40 13.50 15.76
C LEU A 30 -5.49 11.98 15.69
N VAL A 31 -4.84 11.35 14.69
CA VAL A 31 -4.78 9.89 14.59
C VAL A 31 -4.12 9.28 15.83
N VAL A 32 -2.99 9.84 16.28
CA VAL A 32 -2.31 9.36 17.50
C VAL A 32 -3.23 9.49 18.72
N LEU A 33 -3.93 10.62 18.89
CA LEU A 33 -4.87 10.80 20.00
C LEU A 33 -5.99 9.77 19.97
N VAL A 34 -6.61 9.53 18.81
CA VAL A 34 -7.67 8.53 18.65
C VAL A 34 -7.16 7.12 18.96
N LEU A 35 -5.92 6.79 18.57
CA LEU A 35 -5.32 5.48 18.81
C LEU A 35 -4.83 5.27 20.26
N VAL A 36 -4.43 6.34 20.97
CA VAL A 36 -3.82 6.24 22.30
C VAL A 36 -4.79 6.52 23.43
N VAL A 37 -5.67 7.51 23.30
CA VAL A 37 -6.53 7.98 24.40
C VAL A 37 -7.51 6.91 24.87
N PRO A 38 -8.24 6.17 24.00
CA PRO A 38 -9.17 5.15 24.48
C PRO A 38 -8.49 3.99 25.21
N PRO A 39 -7.41 3.37 24.67
CA PRO A 39 -6.67 2.35 25.42
C PRO A 39 -6.06 2.87 26.72
N LEU A 40 -5.51 4.08 26.72
CA LEU A 40 -4.93 4.68 27.93
C LEU A 40 -6.00 4.96 28.99
N SER A 41 -7.17 5.46 28.59
CA SER A 41 -8.29 5.72 29.49
C SER A 41 -8.78 4.44 30.17
N LEU A 42 -8.73 3.29 29.47
CA LEU A 42 -9.00 1.99 30.08
C LEU A 42 -8.00 1.66 31.16
N VAL A 43 -6.72 1.71 30.81
CA VAL A 43 -5.63 1.30 31.69
C VAL A 43 -5.69 2.16 32.94
N VAL A 44 -5.86 3.47 32.77
CA VAL A 44 -6.06 4.41 33.87
C VAL A 44 -7.30 4.03 34.69
N ASN A 45 -8.45 3.79 34.06
CA ASN A 45 -9.68 3.46 34.79
C ASN A 45 -9.57 2.13 35.56
N VAL A 46 -8.90 1.12 35.00
CA VAL A 46 -8.74 -0.21 35.63
C VAL A 46 -7.68 -0.19 36.74
N TYR A 47 -6.55 0.51 36.54
CA TYR A 47 -5.44 0.52 37.50
C TYR A 47 -5.60 1.58 38.61
N ILE A 48 -6.23 2.72 38.32
CA ILE A 48 -6.37 3.82 39.28
C ILE A 48 -7.67 3.72 40.09
N SER A 49 -8.68 2.95 39.64
CA SER A 49 -9.90 2.71 40.42
C SER A 49 -9.57 2.04 41.75
N PRO A 50 -9.68 2.74 42.90
CA PRO A 50 -9.35 2.16 44.19
C PRO A 50 -10.31 1.02 44.49
N GLU A 51 -9.79 -0.09 45.01
CA GLU A 51 -10.66 -1.17 45.46
C GLU A 51 -11.58 -0.66 46.58
N PRO A 52 -12.84 -1.10 46.61
CA PRO A 52 -13.75 -0.70 47.66
C PRO A 52 -13.21 -1.16 49.02
N VAL A 53 -13.22 -0.27 50.02
CA VAL A 53 -12.84 -0.66 51.39
C VAL A 53 -13.93 -1.58 51.96
N VAL A 54 -13.65 -2.89 51.98
CA VAL A 54 -14.61 -3.89 52.46
C VAL A 54 -14.34 -4.27 53.92
N LYS A 55 -15.07 -3.66 54.86
CA LYS A 55 -15.09 -4.09 56.27
C LYS A 55 -16.12 -5.21 56.46
N LEU A 56 -15.75 -6.48 56.23
CA LEU A 56 -16.62 -7.64 56.42
C LEU A 56 -15.93 -8.71 57.28
N SER A 57 -16.70 -9.41 58.13
CA SER A 57 -16.17 -10.46 59.02
C SER A 57 -15.73 -11.72 58.30
N LYS A 58 -16.30 -12.03 57.11
CA LYS A 58 -15.98 -13.22 56.32
C LYS A 58 -15.13 -12.88 55.09
N LYS A 59 -13.90 -13.40 55.06
CA LYS A 59 -12.92 -13.23 53.96
C LYS A 59 -13.47 -13.62 52.58
N ALA A 60 -14.34 -14.63 52.50
CA ALA A 60 -14.93 -15.06 51.22
C ALA A 60 -15.84 -14.01 50.59
N VAL A 61 -16.67 -13.34 51.39
CA VAL A 61 -17.59 -12.29 50.92
C VAL A 61 -16.83 -11.05 50.48
N ALA A 62 -15.75 -10.71 51.19
CA ALA A 62 -14.85 -9.63 50.79
C ALA A 62 -14.21 -9.88 49.41
N ARG A 63 -13.69 -11.10 49.17
CA ARG A 63 -13.12 -11.49 47.86
C ARG A 63 -14.15 -11.42 46.73
N LEU A 64 -15.38 -11.87 46.97
CA LEU A 64 -16.45 -11.80 45.97
C LEU A 64 -16.80 -10.34 45.60
N LYS A 65 -16.85 -9.44 46.58
CA LYS A 65 -17.19 -8.03 46.35
C LYS A 65 -16.09 -7.26 45.59
N VAL A 66 -14.82 -7.55 45.88
CA VAL A 66 -13.70 -7.03 45.10
C VAL A 66 -13.73 -7.59 43.67
N ALA A 67 -14.00 -8.89 43.50
CA ALA A 67 -14.12 -9.50 42.18
C ALA A 67 -15.28 -8.92 41.36
N SER A 68 -16.45 -8.69 41.98
CA SER A 68 -17.59 -8.06 41.30
C SER A 68 -17.31 -6.61 40.92
N PHE A 69 -16.60 -5.86 41.78
CA PHE A 69 -16.18 -4.49 41.48
C PHE A 69 -15.23 -4.46 40.27
N ARG A 70 -14.16 -5.27 40.30
CA ARG A 70 -13.23 -5.40 39.16
C ARG A 70 -13.96 -5.78 37.87
N ARG A 71 -14.93 -6.72 37.95
CA ARG A 71 -15.77 -7.10 36.81
C ARG A 71 -16.63 -5.94 36.31
N GLN A 72 -17.24 -5.16 37.19
CA GLN A 72 -18.05 -3.99 36.82
C GLN A 72 -17.20 -2.89 36.19
N THR A 73 -15.99 -2.63 36.71
CA THR A 73 -15.03 -1.69 36.11
C THR A 73 -14.64 -2.14 34.70
N LEU A 74 -14.32 -3.42 34.51
CA LEU A 74 -14.02 -3.97 33.18
C LEU A 74 -15.21 -3.88 32.23
N LEU A 75 -16.42 -4.25 32.68
CA LEU A 75 -17.63 -4.19 31.86
C LEU A 75 -18.04 -2.75 31.52
N GLY A 76 -17.87 -1.81 32.45
CA GLY A 76 -18.16 -0.38 32.24
C GLY A 76 -17.22 0.27 31.22
N SER A 77 -16.02 -0.29 31.06
CA SER A 77 -15.05 0.14 30.06
C SER A 77 -15.24 -0.47 28.67
N LEU A 78 -15.99 -1.58 28.55
CA LEU A 78 -16.19 -2.29 27.29
C LEU A 78 -16.82 -1.42 26.17
N PRO A 79 -17.82 -0.55 26.42
CA PRO A 79 -18.40 0.29 25.38
C PRO A 79 -17.38 1.21 24.69
N GLY A 80 -16.40 1.74 25.44
CA GLY A 80 -15.34 2.57 24.88
C GLY A 80 -14.46 1.83 23.88
N PHE A 81 -14.15 0.55 24.14
CA PHE A 81 -13.42 -0.29 23.19
C PHE A 81 -14.25 -0.65 21.97
N VAL A 82 -15.52 -0.98 22.18
CA VAL A 82 -16.41 -1.28 21.06
C VAL A 82 -16.49 -0.09 20.12
N VAL A 83 -16.68 1.12 20.65
CA VAL A 83 -16.66 2.36 19.85
C VAL A 83 -15.29 2.57 19.20
N PHE A 84 -14.19 2.39 19.93
CA PHE A 84 -12.84 2.54 19.38
C PHE A 84 -12.58 1.60 18.18
N PHE A 85 -12.80 0.31 18.35
CA PHE A 85 -12.61 -0.66 17.27
C PHE A 85 -13.60 -0.48 16.13
N PHE A 86 -14.83 -0.04 16.43
CA PHE A 86 -15.81 0.31 15.40
C PHE A 86 -15.33 1.49 14.56
N VAL A 87 -14.84 2.57 15.18
CA VAL A 87 -14.28 3.73 14.48
C VAL A 87 -13.04 3.34 13.67
N VAL A 88 -12.12 2.57 14.25
CA VAL A 88 -10.94 2.06 13.53
C VAL A 88 -11.35 1.21 12.33
N GLY A 89 -12.33 0.33 12.49
CA GLY A 89 -12.89 -0.49 11.42
C GLY A 89 -13.51 0.34 10.31
N LEU A 90 -14.29 1.39 10.66
CA LEU A 90 -14.86 2.33 9.69
C LEU A 90 -13.77 3.11 8.93
N LEU A 91 -12.74 3.60 9.62
CA LEU A 91 -11.62 4.30 8.99
C LEU A 91 -10.86 3.38 8.04
N HIS A 92 -10.63 2.13 8.43
CA HIS A 92 -9.99 1.14 7.59
C HIS A 92 -10.82 0.83 6.34
N ALA A 93 -12.14 0.62 6.50
CA ALA A 93 -13.06 0.37 5.40
C ALA A 93 -13.14 1.58 4.44
N ALA A 94 -13.19 2.80 4.98
CA ALA A 94 -13.17 4.02 4.19
C ALA A 94 -11.87 4.15 3.39
N ASN A 95 -10.71 3.93 4.02
CA ASN A 95 -9.41 3.98 3.36
C ASN A 95 -9.28 2.93 2.25
N PHE A 96 -9.82 1.72 2.45
CA PHE A 96 -9.82 0.68 1.44
C PHE A 96 -10.67 1.05 0.22
N GLN A 97 -11.81 1.74 0.42
CA GLN A 97 -12.66 2.21 -0.67
C GLN A 97 -12.04 3.38 -1.43
N THR A 98 -11.35 4.30 -0.75
CA THR A 98 -10.74 5.48 -1.39
C THR A 98 -9.43 5.16 -2.09
N ASN A 99 -8.75 4.08 -1.73
CA ASN A 99 -7.49 3.67 -2.32
C ASN A 99 -7.51 2.20 -2.77
N PRO A 100 -8.36 1.85 -3.77
CA PRO A 100 -8.47 0.49 -4.25
C PRO A 100 -7.17 0.04 -4.91
N MET A 101 -6.93 -1.27 -4.89
CA MET A 101 -5.83 -1.88 -5.62
C MET A 101 -6.19 -1.92 -7.12
N TYR A 102 -5.35 -1.32 -7.94
CA TYR A 102 -5.46 -1.31 -9.39
C TYR A 102 -4.49 -2.35 -9.98
N ASP A 103 -5.03 -3.46 -10.48
CA ASP A 103 -4.28 -4.51 -11.19
C ASP A 103 -4.82 -4.61 -12.62
N PRO A 104 -4.18 -3.97 -13.61
CA PRO A 104 -4.64 -4.03 -14.99
C PRO A 104 -4.41 -5.41 -15.59
N VAL A 105 -5.36 -5.87 -16.41
CA VAL A 105 -5.15 -7.08 -17.22
C VAL A 105 -4.03 -6.80 -18.24
N PRO A 106 -3.00 -7.68 -18.36
CA PRO A 106 -1.92 -7.47 -19.32
C PRO A 106 -2.42 -7.37 -20.76
N VAL A 107 -1.98 -6.33 -21.47
CA VAL A 107 -2.35 -6.09 -22.88
C VAL A 107 -1.39 -6.83 -23.81
N PRO A 108 -1.85 -7.66 -24.76
CA PRO A 108 -0.98 -8.35 -25.69
C PRO A 108 -0.23 -7.38 -26.61
N VAL A 109 1.08 -7.60 -26.76
CA VAL A 109 1.95 -6.83 -27.66
C VAL A 109 2.72 -7.75 -28.58
N TYR A 110 3.03 -7.24 -29.77
CA TYR A 110 3.74 -7.95 -30.82
C TYR A 110 5.03 -7.22 -31.17
N ALA A 111 6.06 -7.98 -31.53
CA ALA A 111 7.31 -7.41 -32.01
C ALA A 111 7.15 -6.88 -33.44
N SER A 112 7.73 -5.71 -33.70
CA SER A 112 7.96 -5.17 -35.03
C SER A 112 9.42 -5.46 -35.40
N GLY A 113 9.66 -6.60 -36.04
CA GLY A 113 11.02 -7.12 -36.25
C GLY A 113 11.62 -7.64 -34.94
N SER A 114 12.74 -7.06 -34.50
CA SER A 114 13.45 -7.46 -33.27
C SER A 114 13.07 -6.64 -32.02
N GLU A 115 12.13 -5.70 -32.15
CA GLU A 115 11.80 -4.74 -31.11
C GLU A 115 10.29 -4.73 -30.84
N ILE A 116 9.93 -4.57 -29.57
CA ILE A 116 8.58 -4.25 -29.13
C ILE A 116 8.53 -2.72 -28.99
N VAL A 117 7.61 -2.09 -29.72
CA VAL A 117 7.44 -0.64 -29.72
C VAL A 117 6.12 -0.30 -29.05
N LEU A 118 6.19 0.43 -27.94
CA LEU A 118 5.05 0.85 -27.14
C LEU A 118 4.87 2.36 -27.29
N PRO A 119 3.89 2.83 -28.08
CA PRO A 119 3.60 4.25 -28.18
C PRO A 119 3.27 4.85 -26.81
N ILE A 120 3.80 6.02 -26.50
CA ILE A 120 3.54 6.73 -25.25
C ILE A 120 2.05 7.10 -25.12
N GLU A 121 1.42 7.45 -26.24
CA GLU A 121 -0.02 7.66 -26.35
C GLU A 121 -0.58 6.92 -27.57
N GLY A 122 -1.78 6.35 -27.44
CA GLY A 122 -2.51 5.76 -28.56
C GLY A 122 -3.37 4.57 -28.14
N ARG A 123 -3.38 3.53 -28.99
CA ARG A 123 -4.22 2.33 -28.80
C ARG A 123 -3.92 1.53 -27.54
N LEU A 124 -2.70 1.65 -27.00
CA LEU A 124 -2.26 0.97 -25.78
C LEU A 124 -2.55 1.82 -24.52
N GLY A 125 -3.20 2.98 -24.68
CA GLY A 125 -3.44 3.93 -23.61
C GLY A 125 -2.41 5.07 -23.60
N LYS A 126 -2.35 5.76 -22.46
CA LYS A 126 -1.44 6.88 -22.20
C LYS A 126 -0.46 6.46 -21.12
N LEU A 127 0.77 6.11 -21.47
CA LEU A 127 1.80 5.67 -20.54
C LEU A 127 2.19 6.76 -19.51
N THR A 128 1.84 8.02 -19.79
CA THR A 128 2.09 9.17 -18.93
C THR A 128 0.95 9.48 -17.94
N ASP A 129 -0.07 8.63 -17.84
CA ASP A 129 -1.21 8.80 -16.93
C ASP A 129 -0.90 8.45 -15.46
N LYS A 130 0.36 8.16 -15.14
CA LYS A 130 0.86 7.71 -13.82
C LYS A 130 0.25 6.39 -13.33
N LYS A 131 -0.43 5.65 -14.20
CA LYS A 131 -0.92 4.31 -13.88
C LYS A 131 0.12 3.25 -14.23
N LEU A 132 0.02 2.12 -13.55
CA LEU A 132 0.71 0.90 -13.93
C LEU A 132 0.10 0.38 -15.24
N HIS A 133 0.92 0.10 -16.23
CA HIS A 133 0.53 -0.57 -17.46
C HIS A 133 1.18 -1.94 -17.49
N LYS A 134 0.42 -2.98 -17.82
CA LYS A 134 0.94 -4.34 -18.00
C LYS A 134 0.79 -4.77 -19.44
N PHE A 135 1.82 -5.42 -19.95
CA PHE A 135 1.87 -5.95 -21.28
C PHE A 135 2.29 -7.42 -21.24
N VAL A 136 1.83 -8.19 -22.22
CA VAL A 136 2.23 -9.58 -22.40
C VAL A 136 2.81 -9.79 -23.79
N TYR A 137 4.01 -10.35 -23.83
CA TYR A 137 4.66 -10.79 -25.06
C TYR A 137 4.73 -12.33 -25.07
N TYR A 138 4.32 -12.93 -26.19
CA TYR A 138 4.35 -14.37 -26.38
C TYR A 138 5.56 -14.76 -27.24
N GLU A 139 6.49 -15.50 -26.64
CA GLU A 139 7.61 -16.11 -27.38
C GLU A 139 7.40 -17.63 -27.47
N GLY A 140 6.72 -18.06 -28.53
CA GLY A 140 6.30 -19.45 -28.69
C GLY A 140 5.31 -19.86 -27.60
N LYS A 141 5.76 -20.67 -26.63
CA LYS A 141 4.96 -21.09 -25.47
C LYS A 141 5.23 -20.27 -24.20
N LYS A 142 6.22 -19.36 -24.23
CA LYS A 142 6.53 -18.51 -23.08
C LYS A 142 5.59 -17.33 -23.06
N GLU A 143 4.96 -17.11 -21.92
CA GLU A 143 4.19 -15.92 -21.62
C GLU A 143 5.06 -14.99 -20.77
N ILE A 144 5.46 -13.84 -21.33
CA ILE A 144 6.33 -12.88 -20.65
C ILE A 144 5.49 -11.64 -20.33
N VAL A 145 5.11 -11.50 -19.05
CA VAL A 145 4.41 -10.32 -18.57
C VAL A 145 5.42 -9.31 -18.04
N PHE A 146 5.29 -8.07 -18.49
CA PHE A 146 6.13 -6.96 -18.07
C PHE A 146 5.28 -5.71 -17.85
N LEU A 147 5.80 -4.80 -17.04
CA LEU A 147 5.13 -3.58 -16.61
C LEU A 147 5.86 -2.34 -17.09
N VAL A 148 5.09 -1.27 -17.30
CA VAL A 148 5.57 0.07 -17.60
C VAL A 148 4.87 1.06 -16.68
N ILE A 149 5.63 1.99 -16.10
CA ILE A 149 5.08 3.07 -15.27
C ILE A 149 5.83 4.39 -15.51
N LEU A 150 5.14 5.51 -15.44
CA LEU A 150 5.79 6.83 -15.43
C LEU A 150 6.41 7.09 -14.04
N ARG A 151 7.70 7.40 -14.01
CA ARG A 151 8.44 7.76 -12.79
C ARG A 151 8.24 9.26 -12.50
N PRO A 152 8.40 9.70 -11.23
CA PRO A 152 8.23 11.12 -10.86
C PRO A 152 9.20 12.09 -11.57
N ASP A 153 10.35 11.59 -12.03
CA ASP A 153 11.35 12.36 -12.80
C ASP A 153 10.99 12.53 -14.29
N GLY A 154 9.83 12.02 -14.72
CA GLY A 154 9.37 12.07 -16.10
C GLY A 154 9.91 10.95 -17.00
N THR A 155 10.77 10.07 -16.47
CA THR A 155 11.27 8.89 -17.20
C THR A 155 10.34 7.68 -17.00
N PHE A 156 10.54 6.61 -17.76
CA PHE A 156 9.76 5.37 -17.61
C PHE A 156 10.49 4.33 -16.75
N GLY A 157 9.73 3.58 -15.99
CA GLY A 157 10.15 2.31 -15.39
C GLY A 157 9.65 1.16 -16.26
N VAL A 158 10.54 0.24 -16.65
CA VAL A 158 10.20 -0.96 -17.43
C VAL A 158 10.83 -2.18 -16.77
N ALA A 159 10.01 -3.15 -16.40
CA ALA A 159 10.44 -4.30 -15.63
C ALA A 159 9.53 -5.51 -15.86
N LEU A 160 9.97 -6.71 -15.51
CA LEU A 160 9.10 -7.89 -15.49
C LEU A 160 8.03 -7.75 -14.40
N ASP A 161 6.86 -8.35 -14.61
CA ASP A 161 5.83 -8.51 -13.57
C ASP A 161 6.19 -9.67 -12.63
N GLN A 162 7.44 -9.70 -12.16
CA GLN A 162 8.02 -10.76 -11.32
C GLN A 162 8.90 -10.14 -10.24
N CYS A 163 8.81 -10.68 -9.04
CA CYS A 163 9.61 -10.25 -7.91
C CYS A 163 10.86 -11.11 -7.78
N GLU A 164 12.00 -10.47 -7.53
CA GLU A 164 13.27 -11.16 -7.37
C GLU A 164 13.31 -12.03 -6.11
N ILE A 165 12.57 -11.72 -5.04
CA ILE A 165 12.67 -12.47 -3.77
C ILE A 165 11.34 -13.11 -3.32
N CYS A 166 10.21 -12.69 -3.88
CA CYS A 166 8.91 -13.22 -3.51
C CYS A 166 8.51 -14.33 -4.48
N GLN A 167 8.36 -15.54 -3.96
CA GLN A 167 7.81 -16.68 -4.67
C GLN A 167 6.53 -17.14 -3.99
N PRO A 168 5.36 -16.76 -4.52
CA PRO A 168 4.12 -17.33 -4.05
C PRO A 168 4.12 -18.85 -4.26
N ALA A 169 3.64 -19.60 -3.27
CA ALA A 169 3.42 -21.03 -3.42
C ALA A 169 2.41 -21.30 -4.55
N GLU A 170 2.44 -22.50 -5.13
CA GLU A 170 1.60 -22.85 -6.29
C GLU A 170 0.09 -22.65 -6.03
N TRP A 171 -0.37 -22.92 -4.79
CA TRP A 171 -1.77 -22.67 -4.38
C TRP A 171 -2.16 -21.19 -4.36
N ASN A 172 -1.18 -20.27 -4.35
CA ASN A 172 -1.36 -18.81 -4.33
C ASN A 172 -0.65 -18.11 -5.50
N LYS A 173 -0.49 -18.79 -6.64
CA LYS A 173 0.22 -18.23 -7.80
C LYS A 173 -0.39 -16.94 -8.33
N ALA A 174 -1.69 -16.72 -8.11
CA ALA A 174 -2.37 -15.47 -8.44
C ALA A 174 -1.79 -14.23 -7.72
N ALA A 175 -1.07 -14.42 -6.61
CA ALA A 175 -0.37 -13.37 -5.89
C ALA A 175 1.01 -13.01 -6.49
N GLU A 176 1.40 -13.60 -7.62
CA GLU A 176 2.60 -13.23 -8.34
C GLU A 176 2.43 -11.88 -9.05
N GLY A 177 3.55 -11.17 -9.19
CA GLY A 177 3.63 -9.87 -9.84
C GLY A 177 3.20 -8.69 -8.96
N TYR A 178 2.81 -7.62 -9.62
CA TYR A 178 2.62 -6.31 -9.03
C TYR A 178 1.26 -5.72 -9.34
N ALA A 179 0.77 -4.84 -8.48
CA ALA A 179 -0.37 -3.99 -8.75
C ALA A 179 -0.01 -2.55 -8.36
N GLN A 180 -0.94 -1.63 -8.52
CA GLN A 180 -0.79 -0.26 -8.04
C GLN A 180 -1.78 0.02 -6.91
N ARG A 181 -1.35 0.80 -5.92
CA ARG A 181 -2.22 1.36 -4.89
C ARG A 181 -1.79 2.81 -4.62
N GLY A 182 -2.67 3.74 -4.97
CA GLY A 182 -2.33 5.17 -4.99
C GLY A 182 -1.14 5.43 -5.91
N ASP A 183 -0.14 6.16 -5.39
CA ASP A 183 1.07 6.51 -6.13
C ASP A 183 2.18 5.44 -6.07
N HIS A 184 1.91 4.26 -5.52
CA HIS A 184 2.90 3.20 -5.33
C HIS A 184 2.58 1.97 -6.16
N ILE A 185 3.63 1.30 -6.64
CA ILE A 185 3.54 -0.10 -7.03
C ILE A 185 3.51 -0.96 -5.76
N VAL A 186 2.81 -2.08 -5.76
CA VAL A 186 2.71 -2.99 -4.63
C VAL A 186 2.95 -4.41 -5.13
N CYS A 187 3.87 -5.14 -4.48
CA CYS A 187 4.02 -6.58 -4.71
C CYS A 187 2.75 -7.29 -4.23
N LYS A 188 2.11 -8.08 -5.10
CA LYS A 188 0.84 -8.75 -4.79
C LYS A 188 0.96 -9.82 -3.71
N TYR A 189 2.18 -10.32 -3.47
CA TYR A 189 2.46 -11.34 -2.46
C TYR A 189 2.69 -10.76 -1.07
N CYS A 190 3.73 -9.93 -0.91
CA CYS A 190 4.15 -9.42 0.40
C CYS A 190 3.54 -8.05 0.75
N MET A 191 2.79 -7.43 -0.18
CA MET A 191 2.13 -6.14 -0.01
C MET A 191 3.08 -4.97 0.28
N THR A 192 4.38 -5.13 0.02
CA THR A 192 5.37 -4.06 0.16
C THR A 192 5.08 -2.93 -0.83
N PRO A 193 4.90 -1.67 -0.37
CA PRO A 193 4.78 -0.52 -1.25
C PRO A 193 6.15 -0.15 -1.83
N ILE A 194 6.16 0.13 -3.13
CA ILE A 194 7.34 0.37 -3.95
C ILE A 194 7.15 1.72 -4.63
N PRO A 195 8.00 2.73 -4.33
CA PRO A 195 7.96 4.01 -5.01
C PRO A 195 8.24 3.83 -6.52
N PRO A 196 7.46 4.43 -7.43
CA PRO A 196 7.74 4.33 -8.87
C PRO A 196 9.14 4.84 -9.24
N SER A 197 9.70 5.78 -8.47
CA SER A 197 11.07 6.28 -8.65
C SER A 197 12.16 5.20 -8.53
N THR A 198 11.90 4.09 -7.83
CA THR A 198 12.87 2.99 -7.66
C THR A 198 12.72 1.89 -8.70
N VAL A 199 11.68 1.94 -9.54
CA VAL A 199 11.55 1.00 -10.67
C VAL A 199 12.74 1.19 -11.59
N ASN A 200 13.31 0.06 -12.07
CA ASN A 200 14.60 -0.10 -12.74
C ASN A 200 15.83 -0.30 -11.83
N ASN A 201 15.70 -0.15 -10.51
CA ASN A 201 16.76 -0.53 -9.58
C ASN A 201 16.53 -1.97 -9.10
N PRO A 202 17.43 -2.93 -9.38
CA PRO A 202 17.24 -4.32 -8.98
C PRO A 202 17.34 -4.48 -7.45
N GLY A 203 16.88 -5.63 -6.94
CA GLY A 203 17.00 -6.01 -5.55
C GLY A 203 15.75 -5.80 -4.70
N GLY A 204 15.65 -6.60 -3.63
CA GLY A 204 14.52 -6.56 -2.71
C GLY A 204 13.19 -6.93 -3.39
N CYS A 205 12.12 -6.24 -3.02
CA CYS A 205 10.80 -6.43 -3.63
C CYS A 205 10.61 -5.65 -4.95
N ASN A 206 11.61 -4.92 -5.46
CA ASN A 206 11.44 -4.18 -6.71
C ASN A 206 11.20 -5.13 -7.90
N PRO A 207 10.40 -4.71 -8.90
CA PRO A 207 10.26 -5.45 -10.15
C PRO A 207 11.61 -5.62 -10.87
N ILE A 208 11.83 -6.78 -11.49
CA ILE A 208 13.10 -7.11 -12.17
C ILE A 208 13.29 -6.21 -13.42
N PRO A 209 14.31 -5.34 -13.48
CA PRO A 209 14.46 -4.37 -14.57
C PRO A 209 14.66 -5.01 -15.94
N VAL A 210 14.01 -4.46 -16.98
CA VAL A 210 14.20 -4.86 -18.38
C VAL A 210 14.88 -3.71 -19.13
N PRO A 211 15.98 -3.96 -19.87
CA PRO A 211 16.59 -2.93 -20.70
C PRO A 211 15.62 -2.38 -21.76
N PHE A 212 15.55 -1.07 -21.86
CA PHE A 212 14.68 -0.37 -22.82
C PHE A 212 15.33 0.93 -23.29
N GLN A 213 14.77 1.52 -24.34
CA GLN A 213 15.09 2.86 -24.82
C GLN A 213 13.82 3.68 -24.93
N THR A 214 13.90 4.97 -24.65
CA THR A 214 12.81 5.91 -24.94
C THR A 214 13.19 6.70 -26.19
N LYS A 215 12.31 6.70 -27.19
CA LYS A 215 12.33 7.65 -28.32
C LYS A 215 11.19 8.66 -28.13
N GLU A 216 11.16 9.72 -28.95
CA GLU A 216 10.27 10.88 -28.78
C GLU A 216 8.80 10.52 -28.54
N ASP A 217 8.31 9.41 -29.09
CA ASP A 217 6.91 8.98 -29.02
C ASP A 217 6.71 7.54 -28.53
N ALA A 218 7.77 6.81 -28.14
CA ALA A 218 7.66 5.40 -27.81
C ALA A 218 8.70 4.89 -26.80
N VAL A 219 8.30 3.90 -26.00
CA VAL A 219 9.17 3.01 -25.24
C VAL A 219 9.49 1.78 -26.11
N ILE A 220 10.78 1.51 -26.29
CA ILE A 220 11.28 0.44 -27.17
C ILE A 220 12.04 -0.58 -26.35
N ILE A 221 11.66 -1.84 -26.51
CA ILE A 221 12.24 -2.98 -25.80
C ILE A 221 12.76 -3.96 -26.84
N LYS A 222 14.03 -4.35 -26.75
CA LYS A 222 14.56 -5.42 -27.61
C LYS A 222 14.01 -6.76 -27.15
N VAL A 223 13.46 -7.54 -28.07
CA VAL A 223 12.91 -8.88 -27.77
C VAL A 223 13.98 -9.75 -27.11
N SER A 224 15.21 -9.73 -27.63
CA SER A 224 16.33 -10.49 -27.07
C SER A 224 16.65 -10.13 -25.62
N ASP A 225 16.51 -8.85 -25.23
CA ASP A 225 16.74 -8.44 -23.85
C ASP A 225 15.61 -8.87 -22.93
N LEU A 226 14.35 -8.68 -23.35
CA LEU A 226 13.18 -9.11 -22.58
C LEU A 226 13.24 -10.61 -22.28
N VAL A 227 13.51 -11.42 -23.31
CA VAL A 227 13.60 -12.89 -23.21
C VAL A 227 14.78 -13.32 -22.34
N ARG A 228 15.94 -12.68 -22.50
CA ARG A 228 17.13 -12.99 -21.69
C ARG A 228 16.91 -12.70 -20.21
N VAL A 229 16.28 -11.57 -19.88
CA VAL A 229 15.96 -11.20 -18.49
C VAL A 229 14.95 -12.17 -17.91
N PHE A 230 13.89 -12.49 -18.66
CA PHE A 230 12.89 -13.49 -18.25
C PHE A 230 13.51 -14.86 -17.98
N ASP A 231 14.32 -15.38 -18.92
CA ASP A 231 14.98 -16.68 -18.74
C ASP A 231 15.96 -16.70 -17.56
N ALA A 232 16.58 -15.55 -17.23
CA ALA A 232 17.41 -15.42 -16.05
C ALA A 232 16.58 -15.46 -14.75
N ALA A 233 15.44 -14.75 -14.72
CA ALA A 233 14.51 -14.75 -13.59
C ALA A 233 13.93 -16.16 -13.33
N GLU A 234 13.46 -16.84 -14.36
CA GLU A 234 12.96 -18.22 -14.29
C GLU A 234 14.02 -19.22 -13.77
N LYS A 235 15.28 -19.03 -14.15
CA LYS A 235 16.39 -19.87 -13.66
C LYS A 235 16.65 -19.66 -12.17
N LEU A 236 16.57 -18.42 -11.69
CA LEU A 236 16.68 -18.13 -10.25
C LEU A 236 15.52 -18.78 -9.50
N GLN A 237 14.31 -18.65 -10.04
CA GLN A 237 13.11 -19.25 -9.45
C GLN A 237 13.24 -20.76 -9.26
N LYS A 238 13.68 -21.48 -10.30
CA LYS A 238 13.85 -22.94 -10.26
C LYS A 238 14.94 -23.42 -9.31
N LYS A 239 15.95 -22.61 -9.06
CA LYS A 239 17.05 -22.96 -8.14
C LYS A 239 16.66 -22.80 -6.67
N GLY A 240 15.56 -22.11 -6.36
CA GLY A 240 15.21 -21.73 -4.99
C GLY A 240 16.25 -20.82 -4.33
N THR A 241 17.19 -20.27 -5.11
CA THR A 241 18.27 -19.41 -4.63
C THR A 241 17.79 -17.97 -4.69
N HIS A 242 16.98 -17.59 -3.72
CA HIS A 242 16.60 -16.20 -3.48
C HIS A 242 17.06 -15.85 -2.07
N LEU A 243 18.31 -15.38 -2.01
CA LEU A 243 19.09 -15.07 -0.80
C LEU A 243 19.05 -16.15 0.30
#